data_AF-A0A838YGB1-F1
#
_entry.id   AF-A0A838YGB1-F1
#
_cell.length_a   1.000
_cell.length_b   1.000
_cell.length_c   1.000
_cell.angle_alpha   90.00
_cell.angle_beta   90.00
_cell.angle_gamma   90.00
#
_symmetry.space_group_name_H-M   'P 1'
#
loop_
_entity.id
_entity.type
_entity.pdbx_description
1 polymer ?
#
loop_
_entity_poly.entity_id
_entity_poly.type
_entity_poly.pdbx_seq_one_letter_code
_entity_poly.pdbx_strand_id
1 'polypeptide(L)'
;MGSQEIWVTVPNPIIPSVFLIIDEDSIDNGNEPNYFSGDDVNEEGAEVGVRDQLPFFASNIGEIITLHTGEIGDEGRFALKTIPESWNDVDIPDGLTNFVSAAVGLGSGDDPEALLDKIPDVTPLRATGLSSLVGENICAIVYDSDISINYDPLDGSLKGANLGTVAFNVISVTKLTGHSDKSLPKVEIEILDAEQLCNEEFKLLTDAPEPKSSSEPEDVVP
;
A
#
# COMPACT_ATOMS: atom_id res chain seq x y z
N MET A 1 -20.08 5.40 53.67
CA MET A 1 -18.77 5.43 52.96
C MET A 1 -19.00 4.68 51.66
N GLY A 2 -19.23 5.42 50.57
CA GLY A 2 -19.43 4.82 49.25
C GLY A 2 -18.08 4.62 48.59
N SER A 3 -17.80 3.40 48.13
CA SER A 3 -16.66 3.09 47.27
C SER A 3 -16.92 3.70 45.90
N GLN A 4 -16.04 4.60 45.45
CA GLN A 4 -15.98 5.00 44.05
C GLN A 4 -15.24 3.92 43.27
N GLU A 5 -15.92 3.32 42.28
CA GLU A 5 -15.26 2.52 41.26
C GLU A 5 -14.50 3.45 40.31
N ILE A 6 -13.18 3.33 40.30
CA ILE A 6 -12.31 4.02 39.36
C ILE A 6 -12.24 3.15 38.12
N TRP A 7 -12.89 3.58 37.03
CA TRP A 7 -12.72 2.96 35.73
C TRP A 7 -11.36 3.38 35.16
N VAL A 8 -10.41 2.44 35.18
CA VAL A 8 -9.17 2.59 34.41
C VAL A 8 -9.50 2.18 32.97
N THR A 9 -9.59 3.16 32.08
CA THR A 9 -9.57 2.88 30.64
C THR A 9 -8.19 2.33 30.29
N VAL A 10 -8.11 1.03 30.03
CA VAL A 10 -6.93 0.44 29.39
C VAL A 10 -6.96 0.96 27.94
N PRO A 11 -5.92 1.67 27.46
CA PRO A 11 -5.86 2.01 26.04
C PRO A 11 -5.91 0.70 25.23
N ASN A 12 -6.72 0.69 24.17
CA ASN A 12 -6.69 -0.42 23.21
C ASN A 12 -5.24 -0.59 22.73
N PRO A 13 -4.75 -1.84 22.58
CA PRO A 13 -3.43 -2.05 21.98
C PRO A 13 -3.45 -1.44 20.57
N ILE A 14 -2.51 -0.55 20.29
CA ILE A 14 -2.22 -0.09 18.94
C ILE A 14 -1.69 -1.33 18.19
N ILE A 15 -2.38 -1.73 17.13
CA ILE A 15 -1.93 -2.83 16.26
C ILE A 15 -1.28 -2.15 15.05
N PRO A 16 0.04 -2.24 14.89
CA PRO A 16 0.72 -1.59 13.79
C PRO A 16 0.18 -2.07 12.44
N SER A 17 -0.06 -1.13 11.54
CA SER A 17 -0.54 -1.44 10.19
C SER A 17 0.61 -1.88 9.30
N VAL A 18 0.37 -2.86 8.42
CA VAL A 18 1.33 -3.18 7.36
C VAL A 18 1.34 -2.02 6.37
N PHE A 19 2.52 -1.48 6.08
CA PHE A 19 2.68 -0.49 5.03
C PHE A 19 2.90 -1.17 3.67
N LEU A 20 2.11 -0.78 2.67
CA LEU A 20 2.25 -1.23 1.28
C LEU A 20 2.35 -0.04 0.31
N ILE A 21 2.80 -0.35 -0.90
CA ILE A 21 2.68 0.52 -2.07
C ILE A 21 1.70 -0.16 -3.02
N ILE A 22 0.82 0.63 -3.62
CA ILE A 22 -0.18 0.20 -4.59
C ILE A 22 0.02 1.04 -5.85
N ASP A 23 -0.07 0.43 -7.02
CA ASP A 23 -0.08 1.14 -8.31
C ASP A 23 -1.43 0.97 -9.04
N GLU A 24 -1.48 1.43 -10.28
CA GLU A 24 -2.70 1.53 -11.09
C GLU A 24 -3.37 0.18 -11.34
N ASP A 25 -2.61 -0.92 -11.36
CA ASP A 25 -3.12 -2.28 -11.58
C ASP A 25 -4.03 -2.81 -10.45
N SER A 26 -4.04 -2.15 -9.28
CA SER A 26 -4.97 -2.48 -8.19
C SER A 26 -6.06 -1.43 -7.99
N ILE A 27 -5.75 -0.14 -8.14
CA ILE A 27 -6.69 0.97 -7.95
C ILE A 27 -6.46 2.00 -9.05
N ASP A 28 -7.35 2.01 -10.04
CA ASP A 28 -7.37 2.96 -11.14
C ASP A 28 -8.82 3.18 -11.64
N ASN A 29 -9.03 4.24 -12.41
CA ASN A 29 -10.31 4.57 -12.98
C ASN A 29 -10.72 3.57 -14.09
N GLY A 30 -12.02 3.40 -14.32
CA GLY A 30 -12.56 2.64 -15.45
C GLY A 30 -12.35 1.11 -15.42
N ASN A 31 -11.56 0.59 -14.46
CA ASN A 31 -11.18 -0.81 -14.39
C ASN A 31 -12.11 -1.64 -13.49
N GLU A 32 -12.30 -2.91 -13.86
CA GLU A 32 -12.98 -3.88 -13.00
C GLU A 32 -12.22 -4.10 -11.68
N PRO A 33 -12.91 -4.44 -10.58
CA PRO A 33 -14.34 -4.74 -10.50
C PRO A 33 -15.22 -3.54 -10.10
N ASN A 34 -14.62 -2.42 -9.67
CA ASN A 34 -15.37 -1.31 -9.09
C ASN A 34 -15.67 -0.18 -10.08
N TYR A 35 -14.93 -0.10 -11.19
CA TYR A 35 -15.09 0.94 -12.22
C TYR A 35 -15.06 2.34 -11.61
N PHE A 36 -14.02 2.63 -10.82
CA PHE A 36 -13.84 3.94 -10.21
C PHE A 36 -13.86 5.05 -11.28
N SER A 37 -14.42 6.21 -10.95
CA SER A 37 -14.26 7.41 -11.77
C SER A 37 -12.91 8.08 -11.49
N GLY A 38 -12.48 9.00 -12.36
CA GLY A 38 -11.29 9.82 -12.07
C GLY A 38 -11.41 10.59 -10.75
N ASP A 39 -12.61 11.08 -10.43
CA ASP A 39 -12.88 11.75 -9.15
C ASP A 39 -12.75 10.80 -7.95
N ASP A 40 -13.14 9.53 -8.10
CA ASP A 40 -13.07 8.52 -7.03
C ASP A 40 -11.62 8.23 -6.60
N VAL A 41 -10.69 8.31 -7.55
CA VAL A 41 -9.26 8.03 -7.37
C VAL A 41 -8.37 9.26 -7.42
N ASN A 42 -8.93 10.48 -7.45
CA ASN A 42 -8.15 11.72 -7.49
C ASN A 42 -7.24 11.88 -8.73
N GLU A 43 -7.69 11.42 -9.91
CA GLU A 43 -6.92 11.48 -11.17
C GLU A 43 -6.46 12.90 -11.54
N GLU A 44 -7.37 13.90 -11.49
CA GLU A 44 -7.00 15.28 -11.83
C GLU A 44 -6.10 15.97 -10.78
N GLY A 45 -6.04 15.41 -9.57
CA GLY A 45 -5.25 15.92 -8.45
C GLY A 45 -3.97 15.11 -8.20
N ALA A 46 -3.64 14.17 -9.08
CA ALA A 46 -2.46 13.31 -8.95
C ALA A 46 -1.17 14.14 -9.11
N GLU A 47 -0.36 14.19 -8.07
CA GLU A 47 0.93 14.88 -8.06
C GLU A 47 1.93 14.14 -7.17
N VAL A 48 3.21 14.41 -7.34
CA VAL A 48 4.26 13.89 -6.45
C VAL A 48 3.98 14.36 -5.02
N GLY A 49 3.91 13.43 -4.07
CA GLY A 49 3.77 13.75 -2.66
C GLY A 49 2.33 13.92 -2.16
N VAL A 50 1.32 13.66 -2.98
CA VAL A 50 -0.09 13.64 -2.51
C VAL A 50 -0.29 12.49 -1.53
N ARG A 51 -0.87 12.79 -0.36
CA ARG A 51 -1.09 11.82 0.74
C ARG A 51 -2.50 11.85 1.33
N ASP A 52 -3.38 12.71 0.80
CA ASP A 52 -4.78 12.74 1.21
C ASP A 52 -5.46 11.41 0.89
N GLN A 53 -6.43 11.02 1.70
CA GLN A 53 -7.16 9.77 1.47
C GLN A 53 -7.95 9.85 0.16
N LEU A 54 -7.94 8.76 -0.63
CA LEU A 54 -8.70 8.72 -1.89
C LEU A 54 -10.21 8.98 -1.66
N PRO A 55 -10.86 9.83 -2.49
CA PRO A 55 -12.24 10.25 -2.26
C PRO A 55 -13.26 9.12 -2.10
N PHE A 56 -13.15 8.06 -2.92
CA PHE A 56 -14.03 6.90 -2.78
C PHE A 56 -13.83 6.21 -1.43
N PHE A 57 -12.58 6.00 -1.01
CA PHE A 57 -12.29 5.31 0.25
C PHE A 57 -12.74 6.14 1.45
N ALA A 58 -12.54 7.46 1.41
CA ALA A 58 -13.02 8.37 2.47
C ALA A 58 -14.55 8.36 2.60
N SER A 59 -15.27 8.23 1.49
CA SER A 59 -16.75 8.26 1.46
C SER A 59 -17.39 6.92 1.84
N ASN A 60 -16.64 5.82 1.82
CA ASN A 60 -17.15 4.46 1.94
C ASN A 60 -16.46 3.66 3.08
N ILE A 61 -16.03 4.34 4.16
CA ILE A 61 -15.46 3.68 5.34
C ILE A 61 -16.45 2.63 5.91
N GLY A 62 -15.95 1.42 6.15
CA GLY A 62 -16.71 0.27 6.62
C GLY A 62 -17.39 -0.53 5.50
N GLU A 63 -17.31 -0.10 4.24
CA GLU A 63 -17.77 -0.91 3.12
C GLU A 63 -16.78 -2.04 2.79
N ILE A 64 -17.34 -3.15 2.32
CA ILE A 64 -16.57 -4.30 1.85
C ILE A 64 -16.56 -4.29 0.33
N ILE A 65 -15.37 -4.18 -0.26
CA ILE A 65 -15.18 -4.19 -1.71
C ILE A 65 -14.16 -5.23 -2.13
N THR A 66 -14.15 -5.57 -3.41
CA THR A 66 -13.13 -6.42 -4.03
C THR A 66 -12.18 -5.54 -4.82
N LEU A 67 -10.88 -5.82 -4.77
CA LEU A 67 -9.87 -5.22 -5.65
C LEU A 67 -9.15 -6.32 -6.43
N HIS A 68 -8.88 -6.06 -7.70
CA HIS A 68 -7.89 -6.84 -8.46
C HIS A 68 -6.48 -6.40 -8.04
N THR A 69 -5.47 -7.22 -8.33
CA THR A 69 -4.09 -6.97 -7.88
C THR A 69 -3.08 -7.14 -9.01
N GLY A 70 -3.52 -6.89 -10.24
CA GLY A 70 -2.71 -7.05 -11.45
C GLY A 70 -2.51 -8.49 -11.90
N GLU A 71 -1.43 -8.74 -12.62
CA GLU A 71 -1.03 -10.03 -13.20
C GLU A 71 0.46 -10.30 -12.96
N ILE A 72 0.92 -11.53 -13.23
CA ILE A 72 2.36 -11.84 -13.17
C ILE A 72 3.13 -10.95 -14.17
N GLY A 73 4.00 -10.10 -13.63
CA GLY A 73 4.81 -9.13 -14.37
C GLY A 73 4.23 -7.72 -14.47
N ASP A 74 3.04 -7.52 -13.90
CA ASP A 74 2.29 -6.25 -13.76
C ASP A 74 1.59 -6.32 -12.39
N GLU A 75 2.38 -6.36 -11.32
CA GLU A 75 1.88 -6.64 -9.99
C GLU A 75 1.30 -5.40 -9.33
N GLY A 76 0.03 -5.42 -8.93
CA GLY A 76 -0.66 -4.24 -8.43
C GLY A 76 -0.24 -3.72 -7.03
N ARG A 77 0.63 -4.46 -6.33
CA ARG A 77 0.92 -4.26 -4.90
C ARG A 77 2.35 -4.66 -4.56
N PHE A 78 3.00 -3.85 -3.74
CA PHE A 78 4.39 -4.03 -3.36
C PHE A 78 4.57 -3.88 -1.85
N ALA A 79 5.41 -4.73 -1.27
CA ALA A 79 5.89 -4.59 0.08
C ALA A 79 7.26 -3.90 0.10
N LEU A 80 7.47 -3.03 1.09
CA LEU A 80 8.82 -2.64 1.50
C LEU A 80 9.32 -3.66 2.54
N LYS A 81 10.48 -4.27 2.28
CA LYS A 81 11.11 -5.17 3.25
C LYS A 81 12.23 -4.49 4.05
N THR A 82 12.74 -3.38 3.56
CA THR A 82 13.74 -2.54 4.22
C THR A 82 13.39 -1.06 4.07
N ILE A 83 13.80 -0.25 5.05
CA ILE A 83 13.73 1.21 4.93
C ILE A 83 15.12 1.72 4.57
N PRO A 84 15.28 2.46 3.46
CA PRO A 84 16.55 3.08 3.11
C PRO A 84 17.03 4.02 4.22
N GLU A 85 18.30 3.91 4.62
CA GLU A 85 18.88 4.83 5.60
C GLU A 85 18.81 6.30 5.13
N SER A 86 18.81 6.51 3.81
CA SER A 86 18.67 7.83 3.18
C SER A 86 17.33 8.50 3.44
N TRP A 87 16.30 7.76 3.87
CA TRP A 87 14.99 8.33 4.21
C TRP A 87 14.94 8.92 5.61
N ASN A 88 15.98 8.71 6.43
CA ASN A 88 16.03 9.32 7.75
C ASN A 88 16.32 10.82 7.64
N ASP A 89 15.41 11.64 8.17
CA ASP A 89 15.64 13.07 8.38
C ASP A 89 16.28 13.28 9.78
N VAL A 90 17.00 14.38 9.94
CA VAL A 90 17.57 14.81 11.23
C VAL A 90 16.46 15.06 12.26
N ASP A 91 15.29 15.54 11.82
CA ASP A 91 14.19 15.91 12.70
C ASP A 91 13.23 14.73 13.01
N ILE A 92 13.16 13.72 12.15
CA ILE A 92 12.36 12.50 12.32
C ILE A 92 13.25 11.29 11.95
N PRO A 93 13.82 10.57 12.93
CA PRO A 93 14.66 9.41 12.69
C PRO A 93 13.85 8.13 12.40
N ASP A 94 12.74 8.28 11.67
CA ASP A 94 11.90 7.19 11.16
C ASP A 94 11.68 7.40 9.65
N GLY A 95 12.49 6.72 8.84
CA GLY A 95 12.45 6.87 7.40
C GLY A 95 11.12 6.46 6.76
N LEU A 96 10.38 5.52 7.36
CA LEU A 96 9.07 5.16 6.83
C LEU A 96 8.05 6.27 7.10
N THR A 97 8.04 6.82 8.32
CA THR A 97 7.21 7.99 8.62
C THR A 97 7.51 9.15 7.66
N ASN A 98 8.79 9.42 7.36
CA ASN A 98 9.17 10.48 6.43
C ASN A 98 8.65 10.24 5.00
N PHE A 99 8.65 8.99 4.54
CA PHE A 99 8.10 8.63 3.24
C PHE A 99 6.58 8.80 3.19
N VAL A 100 5.88 8.31 4.22
CA VAL A 100 4.42 8.45 4.34
C VAL A 100 4.00 9.92 4.46
N SER A 101 4.76 10.74 5.17
CA SER A 101 4.47 12.17 5.32
C SER A 101 4.98 13.06 4.18
N ALA A 102 5.48 12.46 3.08
CA ALA A 102 6.02 13.17 1.93
C ALA A 102 7.11 14.21 2.29
N ALA A 103 8.09 13.81 3.12
CA ALA A 103 9.19 14.68 3.54
C ALA A 103 10.06 15.15 2.34
N VAL A 104 11.04 16.02 2.62
CA VAL A 104 11.92 16.57 1.57
C VAL A 104 12.66 15.44 0.84
N GLY A 105 12.54 15.40 -0.49
CA GLY A 105 13.10 14.33 -1.33
C GLY A 105 12.29 13.04 -1.40
N LEU A 106 11.16 12.97 -0.67
CA LEU A 106 10.22 11.84 -0.60
C LEU A 106 8.78 12.22 -0.96
N GLY A 107 8.61 13.37 -1.61
CA GLY A 107 7.32 13.95 -2.01
C GLY A 107 7.30 15.48 -1.94
N SER A 108 8.26 16.11 -1.26
CA SER A 108 8.32 17.57 -1.10
C SER A 108 9.71 18.18 -1.37
N GLY A 109 9.77 19.50 -1.53
CA GLY A 109 11.01 20.27 -1.67
C GLY A 109 11.39 20.58 -3.12
N ASP A 110 12.61 21.11 -3.31
CA ASP A 110 13.09 21.56 -4.63
C ASP A 110 13.33 20.38 -5.60
N ASP A 111 13.64 19.20 -5.06
CA ASP A 111 13.76 17.93 -5.79
C ASP A 111 12.96 16.87 -5.02
N PRO A 112 11.63 16.81 -5.23
CA PRO A 112 10.72 16.04 -4.38
C PRO A 112 10.91 14.52 -4.49
N GLU A 113 11.67 14.05 -5.47
CA GLU A 113 11.87 12.62 -5.74
C GLU A 113 13.33 12.19 -5.61
N ALA A 114 14.17 13.05 -5.04
CA ALA A 114 15.61 12.84 -4.93
C ALA A 114 16.01 11.51 -4.28
N LEU A 115 15.14 10.96 -3.43
CA LEU A 115 15.38 9.77 -2.62
C LEU A 115 14.46 8.59 -2.98
N LEU A 116 13.78 8.65 -4.13
CA LEU A 116 12.75 7.67 -4.55
C LEU A 116 13.20 6.73 -5.67
N ASP A 117 14.50 6.71 -6.02
CA ASP A 117 15.05 5.81 -7.05
C ASP A 117 15.89 4.69 -6.45
N LYS A 118 15.84 3.50 -7.08
CA LYS A 118 16.58 2.28 -6.68
C LYS A 118 16.40 1.92 -5.22
N ILE A 119 15.14 1.93 -4.77
CA ILE A 119 14.76 1.55 -3.42
C ILE A 119 14.93 0.04 -3.28
N PRO A 120 15.80 -0.44 -2.38
CA PRO A 120 16.05 -1.86 -2.21
C PRO A 120 14.78 -2.59 -1.73
N ASP A 121 14.66 -3.84 -2.14
CA ASP A 121 13.66 -4.79 -1.64
C ASP A 121 12.19 -4.32 -1.78
N VAL A 122 11.90 -3.44 -2.75
CA VAL A 122 10.52 -3.20 -3.21
C VAL A 122 10.03 -4.49 -3.86
N THR A 123 9.22 -5.24 -3.13
CA THR A 123 8.91 -6.64 -3.45
C THR A 123 7.49 -6.77 -4.00
N PRO A 124 7.32 -7.17 -5.27
CA PRO A 124 6.01 -7.43 -5.84
C PRO A 124 5.27 -8.53 -5.09
N LEU A 125 4.01 -8.28 -4.71
CA LEU A 125 3.20 -9.23 -3.96
C LEU A 125 2.37 -10.10 -4.90
N ARG A 126 2.74 -11.37 -4.95
CA ARG A 126 1.99 -12.43 -5.63
C ARG A 126 1.12 -13.20 -4.63
N ALA A 127 0.48 -14.28 -5.07
CA ALA A 127 -0.54 -14.98 -4.28
C ALA A 127 -0.11 -15.32 -2.86
N THR A 128 1.10 -15.86 -2.66
CA THR A 128 1.60 -16.21 -1.32
C THR A 128 1.75 -14.98 -0.42
N GLY A 129 2.29 -13.88 -0.95
CA GLY A 129 2.44 -12.63 -0.21
C GLY A 129 1.10 -11.96 0.09
N LEU A 130 0.19 -11.95 -0.89
CA LEU A 130 -1.18 -11.45 -0.69
C LEU A 130 -1.91 -12.25 0.39
N SER A 131 -1.83 -13.58 0.37
CA SER A 131 -2.45 -14.46 1.38
C SER A 131 -1.93 -14.19 2.81
N SER A 132 -0.67 -13.79 2.97
CA SER A 132 -0.14 -13.42 4.29
C SER A 132 -0.72 -12.15 4.89
N LEU A 133 -1.41 -11.32 4.08
CA LEU A 133 -2.06 -10.10 4.56
C LEU A 133 -3.43 -10.35 5.18
N VAL A 134 -4.01 -11.55 5.07
CA VAL A 134 -5.36 -11.82 5.59
C VAL A 134 -5.44 -11.56 7.10
N GLY A 135 -6.38 -10.68 7.49
CA GLY A 135 -6.59 -10.21 8.85
C GLY A 135 -5.75 -8.99 9.23
N GLU A 136 -4.82 -8.55 8.39
CA GLU A 136 -3.98 -7.38 8.65
C GLU A 136 -4.69 -6.08 8.26
N ASN A 137 -4.38 -5.04 9.03
CA ASN A 137 -4.69 -3.66 8.68
C ASN A 137 -3.58 -3.11 7.79
N ILE A 138 -3.96 -2.48 6.68
CA ILE A 138 -3.05 -1.95 5.67
C ILE A 138 -3.18 -0.43 5.65
N CYS A 139 -2.04 0.26 5.60
CA CYS A 139 -1.94 1.62 5.09
C CYS A 139 -1.13 1.56 3.79
N ALA A 140 -1.58 2.25 2.74
CA ALA A 140 -0.86 2.28 1.47
C ALA A 140 -0.87 3.65 0.81
N ILE A 141 0.21 3.94 0.08
CA ILE A 141 0.26 5.02 -0.92
C ILE A 141 -0.10 4.42 -2.27
N VAL A 142 -1.01 5.09 -2.98
CA VAL A 142 -1.46 4.70 -4.32
C VAL A 142 -0.77 5.58 -5.36
N TYR A 143 -0.11 4.94 -6.33
CA TYR A 143 0.57 5.58 -7.46
C TYR A 143 -0.37 5.69 -8.66
N ASP A 144 -0.19 6.77 -9.44
CA ASP A 144 -0.93 7.06 -10.67
C ASP A 144 -0.32 6.36 -11.91
N SER A 145 0.72 5.56 -11.71
CA SER A 145 1.43 4.85 -12.78
C SER A 145 2.16 3.63 -12.24
N ASP A 146 2.54 2.72 -13.13
CA ASP A 146 3.29 1.50 -12.82
C ASP A 146 4.56 1.74 -11.99
N ILE A 147 4.76 0.88 -10.99
CA ILE A 147 6.03 0.82 -10.27
C ILE A 147 7.03 -0.03 -11.05
N SER A 148 8.13 0.60 -11.45
CA SER A 148 9.21 -0.09 -12.16
C SER A 148 10.08 -0.91 -11.20
N ILE A 149 10.24 -2.21 -11.48
CA ILE A 149 11.03 -3.14 -10.68
C ILE A 149 12.22 -3.71 -11.47
N ASN A 150 13.39 -3.65 -10.86
CA ASN A 150 14.56 -4.44 -11.22
C ASN A 150 14.60 -5.70 -10.34
N TYR A 151 14.94 -6.86 -10.92
CA TYR A 151 14.97 -8.14 -10.18
C TYR A 151 16.38 -8.65 -9.89
N ASP A 152 17.43 -7.97 -10.39
CA ASP A 152 18.84 -8.31 -10.10
C ASP A 152 19.74 -7.05 -10.07
N PRO A 153 19.99 -6.43 -8.89
CA PRO A 153 19.39 -6.75 -7.60
C PRO A 153 17.89 -6.38 -7.54
N LEU A 154 17.17 -6.86 -6.52
CA LEU A 154 15.77 -6.48 -6.30
C LEU A 154 15.69 -5.03 -5.81
N ASP A 155 15.27 -4.13 -6.68
CA ASP A 155 15.05 -2.72 -6.36
C ASP A 155 13.90 -2.12 -7.19
N GLY A 156 13.26 -1.08 -6.68
CA GLY A 156 12.15 -0.40 -7.34
C GLY A 156 12.34 1.11 -7.43
N SER A 157 11.72 1.72 -8.44
CA SER A 157 11.58 3.18 -8.54
C SER A 157 10.21 3.58 -8.00
N LEU A 158 10.21 4.37 -6.92
CA LEU A 158 9.02 4.92 -6.27
C LEU A 158 8.77 6.38 -6.68
N LYS A 159 9.25 6.74 -7.87
CA LYS A 159 9.01 8.03 -8.53
C LYS A 159 7.67 8.03 -9.25
N GLY A 160 7.09 9.21 -9.40
CA GLY A 160 5.83 9.42 -10.09
C GLY A 160 4.79 10.14 -9.23
N ALA A 161 3.69 10.49 -9.87
CA ALA A 161 2.54 11.06 -9.19
C ALA A 161 1.87 10.04 -8.27
N ASN A 162 1.30 10.54 -7.19
CA ASN A 162 0.52 9.75 -6.26
C ASN A 162 -0.94 10.18 -6.36
N LEU A 163 -1.84 9.20 -6.38
CA LEU A 163 -3.28 9.44 -6.29
C LEU A 163 -3.66 9.85 -4.85
N GLY A 164 -3.00 9.25 -3.85
CA GLY A 164 -3.24 9.54 -2.44
C GLY A 164 -2.94 8.34 -1.54
N THR A 165 -3.65 8.25 -0.42
CA THR A 165 -3.55 7.12 0.52
C THR A 165 -4.86 6.35 0.63
N VAL A 166 -4.73 5.07 1.02
CA VAL A 166 -5.86 4.22 1.40
C VAL A 166 -5.52 3.43 2.66
N ALA A 167 -6.55 3.10 3.42
CA ALA A 167 -6.46 2.19 4.54
C ALA A 167 -7.57 1.15 4.46
N PHE A 168 -7.25 -0.10 4.80
CA PHE A 168 -8.23 -1.19 4.77
C PHE A 168 -7.78 -2.39 5.60
N ASN A 169 -8.74 -3.22 6.04
CA ASN A 169 -8.48 -4.56 6.54
C ASN A 169 -8.61 -5.58 5.40
N VAL A 170 -7.70 -6.54 5.30
CA VAL A 170 -7.81 -7.62 4.32
C VAL A 170 -8.65 -8.76 4.87
N ILE A 171 -9.83 -8.98 4.28
CA ILE A 171 -10.77 -10.03 4.71
C ILE A 171 -10.39 -11.37 4.10
N SER A 172 -10.18 -11.41 2.79
CA SER A 172 -9.90 -12.65 2.09
C SER A 172 -9.11 -12.42 0.80
N VAL A 173 -8.35 -13.45 0.41
CA VAL A 173 -7.62 -13.50 -0.86
C VAL A 173 -8.11 -14.73 -1.61
N THR A 174 -8.60 -14.54 -2.83
CA THR A 174 -9.19 -15.62 -3.61
C THR A 174 -8.69 -15.61 -5.04
N LYS A 175 -8.50 -16.79 -5.62
CA LYS A 175 -8.04 -16.91 -7.01
C LYS A 175 -9.00 -16.17 -7.95
N LEU A 176 -8.46 -15.33 -8.81
CA LEU A 176 -9.23 -14.69 -9.87
C LEU A 176 -9.43 -15.69 -11.01
N THR A 177 -10.68 -16.01 -11.32
CA THR A 177 -11.05 -16.97 -12.38
C THR A 177 -11.78 -16.26 -13.51
N GLY A 178 -11.69 -16.79 -14.74
CA GLY A 178 -12.34 -16.20 -15.91
C GLY A 178 -11.54 -15.07 -16.57
N HIS A 179 -10.30 -14.86 -16.12
CA HIS A 179 -9.33 -13.89 -16.63
C HIS A 179 -8.09 -14.63 -17.17
N SER A 180 -6.98 -13.91 -17.36
CA SER A 180 -5.67 -14.48 -17.71
C SER A 180 -5.28 -15.61 -16.75
N ASP A 181 -4.52 -16.59 -17.22
CA ASP A 181 -3.91 -17.60 -16.34
C ASP A 181 -2.85 -17.00 -15.41
N LYS A 182 -2.34 -15.82 -15.79
CA LYS A 182 -1.41 -14.99 -15.02
C LYS A 182 -2.07 -14.01 -14.06
N SER A 183 -3.40 -13.87 -14.09
CA SER A 183 -4.06 -12.90 -13.22
C SER A 183 -3.81 -13.25 -11.76
N LEU A 184 -3.41 -12.24 -10.97
CA LEU A 184 -3.19 -12.41 -9.56
C LEU A 184 -4.52 -12.51 -8.79
N PRO A 185 -4.50 -13.06 -7.57
CA PRO A 185 -5.69 -13.18 -6.75
C PRO A 185 -6.39 -11.84 -6.52
N LYS A 186 -7.72 -11.87 -6.49
CA LYS A 186 -8.49 -10.72 -6.02
C LYS A 186 -8.50 -10.70 -4.49
N VAL A 187 -8.58 -9.50 -3.93
CA VAL A 187 -8.58 -9.27 -2.49
C VAL A 187 -9.89 -8.63 -2.09
N GLU A 188 -10.58 -9.22 -1.13
CA GLU A 188 -11.74 -8.61 -0.46
C GLU A 188 -11.25 -7.82 0.75
N ILE A 189 -11.65 -6.56 0.85
CA ILE A 189 -11.18 -5.63 1.88
C ILE A 189 -12.36 -4.94 2.56
N GLU A 190 -12.21 -4.59 3.84
CA GLU A 190 -13.06 -3.61 4.52
C GLU A 190 -12.33 -2.27 4.54
N ILE A 191 -12.96 -1.23 4.00
CA ILE A 191 -12.37 0.11 3.93
C ILE A 191 -12.25 0.71 5.34
N LEU A 192 -11.08 1.23 5.66
CA LEU A 192 -10.78 1.91 6.91
C LEU A 192 -10.47 3.40 6.65
N ASP A 193 -10.42 4.17 7.73
CA ASP A 193 -10.04 5.58 7.71
C ASP A 193 -8.51 5.72 7.60
N ALA A 194 -8.02 6.27 6.48
CA ALA A 194 -6.59 6.45 6.26
C ALA A 194 -6.04 7.64 7.04
N GLU A 195 -6.85 8.68 7.27
CA GLU A 195 -6.44 9.82 8.11
C GLU A 195 -6.18 9.39 9.55
N GLN A 196 -6.77 8.30 10.01
CA GLN A 196 -6.46 7.69 11.30
C GLN A 196 -5.29 6.71 11.18
N LEU A 197 -5.43 5.70 10.33
CA LEU A 197 -4.55 4.54 10.33
C LEU A 197 -3.16 4.82 9.75
N CYS A 198 -3.06 5.70 8.76
CA CYS A 198 -1.78 6.10 8.15
C CYS A 198 -1.02 7.16 8.96
N ASN A 199 -1.47 7.46 10.18
CA ASN A 199 -0.76 8.30 11.15
C ASN A 199 -0.33 7.53 12.40
N GLU A 200 -0.50 6.20 12.40
CA GLU A 200 -0.09 5.31 13.49
C GLU A 200 1.26 4.62 13.22
N GLU A 201 1.67 3.69 14.08
CA GLU A 201 2.87 2.89 13.92
C GLU A 201 2.71 1.90 12.76
N PHE A 202 3.76 1.77 11.94
CA PHE A 202 3.79 0.84 10.81
C PHE A 202 4.66 -0.37 11.10
N LYS A 203 4.35 -1.48 10.43
CA LYS A 203 5.25 -2.62 10.27
C LYS A 203 5.50 -2.91 8.80
N LEU A 204 6.70 -3.41 8.52
CA LEU A 204 7.07 -3.92 7.21
C LEU A 204 6.68 -5.39 7.04
N LEU A 205 6.33 -5.79 5.83
CA LEU A 205 6.15 -7.20 5.46
C LEU A 205 7.50 -7.83 5.08
N THR A 206 8.39 -7.95 6.07
CA THR A 206 9.80 -8.35 5.86
C THR A 206 10.00 -9.78 5.36
N ASP A 207 8.98 -10.64 5.46
CA ASP A 207 8.98 -12.03 5.02
C ASP A 207 8.23 -12.25 3.70
N ALA A 208 7.86 -11.16 3.00
CA ALA A 208 7.28 -11.24 1.66
C ALA A 208 8.18 -12.08 0.71
N PRO A 209 7.62 -13.10 0.03
CA PRO A 209 8.36 -13.91 -0.94
C PRO A 209 8.87 -13.07 -2.10
N GLU A 210 10.18 -13.16 -2.38
CA GLU A 210 10.80 -12.42 -3.49
C GLU A 210 10.63 -13.19 -4.81
N PRO A 211 10.01 -12.58 -5.84
CA PRO A 211 10.03 -13.14 -7.18
C PRO A 211 11.46 -13.11 -7.75
N LYS A 212 11.80 -14.13 -8.56
CA LYS A 212 13.11 -14.21 -9.22
C LYS A 212 13.18 -13.35 -10.48
N SER A 213 12.03 -13.05 -11.07
CA SER A 213 11.86 -12.19 -12.24
C SER A 213 10.40 -11.76 -12.35
N SER A 214 10.10 -10.90 -13.31
CA SER A 214 8.74 -10.52 -13.69
C SER A 214 7.86 -11.68 -14.15
N SER A 215 8.41 -12.87 -14.39
CA SER A 215 7.63 -14.03 -14.84
C SER A 215 7.65 -15.23 -13.90
N GLU A 216 8.58 -15.26 -12.93
CA GLU A 216 8.86 -16.47 -12.15
C GLU A 216 9.06 -16.15 -10.67
N PRO A 217 8.45 -16.91 -9.75
CA PRO A 217 7.53 -18.04 -10.00
C PRO A 217 6.12 -17.59 -10.43
N GLU A 218 5.41 -18.42 -11.18
CA GLU A 218 3.98 -18.24 -11.46
C GLU A 218 3.13 -18.52 -10.19
N ASP A 219 3.10 -17.55 -9.27
CA ASP A 219 2.44 -17.62 -7.96
C ASP A 219 1.06 -16.95 -7.99
N VAL A 220 0.07 -17.65 -8.56
CA VAL A 220 -1.29 -17.13 -8.81
C VAL A 220 -2.39 -17.81 -7.96
N VAL A 221 -2.01 -18.75 -7.09
CA VAL A 221 -2.96 -19.53 -6.27
C VAL A 221 -2.76 -19.22 -4.79
N PRO A 222 -3.75 -18.59 -4.11
CA PRO A 222 -3.70 -18.24 -2.69
C PRO A 222 -3.52 -19.40 -1.72
#